data_AF-A0ABD7NFV6-F1
#
_entry.id   AF-A0ABD7NFV6-F1
#
_cell.length_a   1.000
_cell.length_b   1.000
_cell.length_c   1.000
_cell.angle_alpha   90.00
_cell.angle_beta   90.00
_cell.angle_gamma   90.00
#
_symmetry.space_group_name_H-M   'P 1'
#
loop_
_entity.id
_entity.type
_entity.pdbx_description
1 polymer ?
#
loop_
_entity_poly.entity_id
_entity_poly.type
_entity_poly.pdbx_seq_one_letter_code
_entity_poly.pdbx_strand_id
1 'polypeptide(L)'
;MAFDLIGTDGNLVTEAKASQWLLKHAAEYGFVVRYLNGKEDKTGYMPEQWHLRYVGKEAKEIADSGLSLEEYFGFSGGDYKD
;
A
#
# COMPACT_ATOMS: atom_id res chain seq x y z
N MET A 1 10.14 -5.51 -2.79
CA MET A 1 10.83 -4.21 -2.90
C MET A 1 9.86 -3.14 -2.43
N ALA A 2 10.24 -2.33 -1.44
CA ALA A 2 9.37 -1.33 -0.82
C ALA A 2 10.06 0.04 -0.82
N PHE A 3 9.28 1.11 -0.92
CA PHE A 3 9.76 2.48 -1.00
C PHE A 3 8.80 3.41 -0.27
N ASP A 4 9.34 4.25 0.60
CA ASP A 4 8.59 5.32 1.27
C ASP A 4 8.81 6.63 0.53
N LEU A 5 7.72 7.30 0.16
CA LEU A 5 7.79 8.58 -0.51
C LEU A 5 7.89 9.73 0.49
N ILE A 6 8.85 10.63 0.21
CA ILE A 6 9.15 11.82 1.03
C ILE A 6 8.84 13.06 0.19
N GLY A 7 8.11 14.01 0.78
CA GLY A 7 7.89 15.34 0.21
C GLY A 7 9.16 16.18 0.21
N THR A 8 9.17 17.25 -0.58
CA THR A 8 10.32 18.19 -0.59
C THR A 8 10.50 18.95 0.72
N ASP A 9 9.51 18.88 1.61
CA ASP A 9 9.54 19.39 2.98
C ASP A 9 10.29 18.44 3.95
N GLY A 10 10.72 17.27 3.47
CA GLY A 10 11.44 16.27 4.25
C GLY A 10 10.55 15.30 5.03
N ASN A 11 9.23 15.42 4.90
CA ASN A 11 8.27 14.56 5.62
C ASN A 11 7.74 13.44 4.73
N LEU A 12 7.26 12.36 5.34
CA LEU A 12 6.51 11.32 4.64
C LEU A 12 5.23 11.91 4.01
N VAL A 13 4.89 11.45 2.81
CA VAL A 13 3.71 11.92 2.08
C VAL A 13 2.44 11.54 2.83
N THR A 14 1.74 12.54 3.39
CA THR A 14 0.46 12.37 4.11
C THR A 14 -0.65 13.31 3.64
N GLU A 15 -0.34 14.22 2.72
CA GLU A 15 -1.31 15.18 2.20
C GLU A 15 -2.38 14.46 1.35
N ALA A 16 -3.64 14.81 1.57
CA ALA A 16 -4.78 14.07 1.05
C ALA A 16 -4.78 13.91 -0.48
N LYS A 17 -4.44 14.95 -1.25
CA LYS A 17 -4.39 14.87 -2.72
C LYS A 17 -3.25 13.98 -3.19
N ALA A 18 -2.07 14.09 -2.59
CA ALA A 18 -0.93 13.23 -2.92
C ALA A 18 -1.24 11.75 -2.62
N SER A 19 -1.82 11.46 -1.46
CA SER A 19 -2.20 10.11 -1.07
C SER A 19 -3.30 9.52 -1.96
N GLN A 20 -4.31 10.32 -2.33
CA GLN A 20 -5.32 9.91 -3.31
C GLN A 20 -4.72 9.66 -4.69
N TRP A 21 -3.73 10.46 -5.09
CA TRP A 21 -3.02 10.26 -6.35
C TRP A 21 -2.28 8.91 -6.34
N LEU A 22 -1.60 8.55 -5.24
CA LEU A 22 -0.93 7.26 -5.10
C LEU A 22 -1.91 6.08 -5.19
N LEU A 23 -3.04 6.15 -4.48
CA LEU A 23 -4.08 5.11 -4.53
C LEU A 23 -4.61 4.90 -5.95
N LYS A 24 -4.70 5.97 -6.75
CA LYS A 24 -5.23 5.93 -8.11
C LYS A 24 -4.20 5.52 -9.16
N HIS A 25 -2.95 5.95 -9.01
CA HIS A 25 -1.96 5.91 -10.10
C HIS A 25 -0.77 5.00 -9.83
N ALA A 26 -0.48 4.59 -8.58
CA ALA A 26 0.70 3.74 -8.28
C ALA A 26 0.72 2.44 -9.10
N ALA A 27 -0.45 1.86 -9.36
CA ALA A 27 -0.60 0.63 -10.14
C ALA A 27 -0.15 0.78 -11.60
N GLU A 28 -0.23 1.98 -12.18
CA GLU A 28 0.27 2.26 -13.54
C GLU A 28 1.80 2.05 -13.64
N TYR A 29 2.49 2.10 -12.50
CA TYR A 29 3.94 1.94 -12.37
C TYR A 29 4.33 0.59 -11.74
N GLY A 30 3.36 -0.31 -11.54
CA GLY A 30 3.60 -1.63 -10.93
C GLY A 30 3.69 -1.61 -9.40
N PHE A 31 3.19 -0.55 -8.75
CA PHE A 31 3.17 -0.41 -7.30
C PHE A 31 1.75 -0.48 -6.74
N VAL A 32 1.65 -0.87 -5.47
CA VAL A 32 0.44 -0.73 -4.66
C VAL A 32 0.76 0.03 -3.38
N VAL A 33 -0.20 0.82 -2.88
CA VAL A 33 -0.14 1.33 -1.50
C VAL A 33 -0.36 0.15 -0.57
N ARG A 34 0.66 -0.24 0.18
CA ARG A 34 0.72 -1.56 0.81
C ARG A 34 -0.14 -1.67 2.06
N TYR A 35 -0.14 -0.62 2.87
CA TYR A 35 -0.83 -0.55 4.15
C TYR A 35 -2.01 0.40 4.03
N LEU A 36 -3.13 -0.17 3.56
CA LEU A 36 -4.38 0.54 3.35
C LEU A 36 -5.11 0.78 4.68
N ASN A 37 -5.86 1.88 4.75
CA ASN A 37 -6.75 2.15 5.87
C ASN A 37 -7.86 1.07 5.96
N GLY A 38 -8.12 0.52 7.14
CA GLY A 38 -9.11 -0.52 7.37
C GLY A 38 -8.65 -1.94 7.01
N LYS A 39 -7.34 -2.14 6.76
CA LYS A 39 -6.74 -3.45 6.43
C LYS A 39 -5.70 -3.90 7.47
N GLU A 40 -5.58 -3.21 8.60
CA GLU A 40 -4.60 -3.44 9.66
C GLU A 40 -4.65 -4.88 10.19
N ASP A 41 -5.86 -5.44 10.40
CA ASP A 41 -6.04 -6.81 10.88
C ASP A 41 -5.50 -7.86 9.89
N LYS A 42 -5.41 -7.50 8.60
CA LYS A 42 -4.89 -8.37 7.55
C LYS A 42 -3.41 -8.14 7.34
N THR A 43 -3.00 -6.89 7.26
CA THR A 43 -1.60 -6.55 6.97
C THR A 43 -0.69 -6.75 8.18
N GLY A 44 -1.20 -6.51 9.40
CA GLY A 44 -0.42 -6.41 10.63
C GLY A 44 0.22 -5.04 10.87
N TYR A 45 -0.07 -4.05 10.01
CA TYR A 45 0.58 -2.73 10.04
C TYR A 45 -0.45 -1.60 10.01
N MET A 46 -0.12 -0.50 10.69
CA MET A 46 -0.89 0.75 10.62
C MET A 46 -0.94 1.29 9.18
N PRO A 47 -1.96 2.08 8.82
CA PRO A 47 -2.05 2.65 7.49
C PRO A 47 -0.88 3.59 7.18
N GLU A 48 -0.27 3.40 6.02
CA GLU A 48 0.86 4.20 5.54
C GLU A 48 0.64 4.60 4.09
N GLN A 49 0.17 5.83 3.88
CA GLN A 49 -0.18 6.33 2.54
C GLN A 49 1.05 6.51 1.63
N TRP A 50 2.23 6.66 2.23
CA TRP A 50 3.52 6.83 1.57
C TRP A 50 4.20 5.53 1.17
N HIS A 51 3.78 4.38 1.74
CA HIS A 51 4.50 3.11 1.61
C HIS A 51 4.05 2.34 0.37
N LEU A 52 4.92 2.32 -0.63
CA LEU A 52 4.67 1.62 -1.88
C LEU A 52 5.40 0.29 -1.95
N ARG A 53 4.67 -0.75 -2.39
CA ARG A 53 5.21 -2.08 -2.66
C ARG A 53 5.17 -2.35 -4.15
N TYR A 54 6.34 -2.61 -4.75
CA TYR A 54 6.41 -3.06 -6.14
C TYR A 54 5.97 -4.52 -6.25
N VAL A 55 5.02 -4.76 -7.14
CA VAL A 55 4.48 -6.09 -7.49
C VAL A 55 4.44 -6.31 -9.01
N GLY A 56 4.81 -5.31 -9.82
CA GLY A 56 4.88 -5.43 -11.26
C GLY A 56 3.50 -5.44 -11.92
N LYS A 57 3.32 -6.28 -12.95
CA LYS A 57 2.13 -6.23 -13.83
C LYS A 57 0.80 -6.47 -13.11
N GLU A 58 0.81 -7.23 -12.02
CA GLU A 58 -0.39 -7.56 -11.23
C GLU A 58 -0.92 -6.37 -10.41
N ALA A 59 -0.16 -5.27 -10.30
CA ALA A 59 -0.51 -4.13 -9.46
C ALA A 59 -1.90 -3.55 -9.79
N LYS A 60 -2.29 -3.56 -11.06
CA LYS A 60 -3.60 -3.06 -11.49
C LYS A 60 -4.74 -3.92 -10.98
N GLU A 61 -4.64 -5.23 -11.14
CA GLU A 61 -5.67 -6.17 -10.66
C GLU A 61 -5.78 -6.13 -9.13
N ILE A 62 -4.64 -6.02 -8.44
CA ILE A 62 -4.60 -5.87 -6.99
C ILE A 62 -5.26 -4.55 -6.55
N ALA A 63 -4.91 -3.42 -7.18
CA ALA A 63 -5.47 -2.13 -6.84
C ALA A 63 -6.99 -2.07 -7.11
N ASP A 64 -7.45 -2.59 -8.25
CA ASP A 64 -8.86 -2.64 -8.63
C ASP A 64 -9.69 -3.52 -7.66
N SER A 65 -9.07 -4.54 -7.05
CA SER A 65 -9.74 -5.39 -6.06
C SER A 65 -9.98 -4.70 -4.71
N GLY A 66 -9.21 -3.66 -4.38
CA GLY A 66 -9.24 -3.02 -3.06
C GLY A 66 -8.78 -3.90 -1.89
N LEU A 67 -8.14 -5.05 -2.18
CA LEU A 67 -7.66 -6.01 -1.20
C LEU A 67 -6.22 -5.70 -0.79
N SER A 68 -5.83 -6.16 0.42
CA SER A 68 -4.41 -6.27 0.76
C SER A 68 -3.76 -7.42 -0.04
N LEU A 69 -2.42 -7.49 -0.03
CA LEU A 69 -1.72 -8.61 -0.66
C LEU A 69 -2.05 -9.95 0.00
N GLU A 70 -2.23 -9.96 1.32
CA GLU A 70 -2.64 -11.14 2.09
C GLU A 70 -3.98 -11.66 1.59
N GLU A 71 -4.95 -10.77 1.44
CA GLU A 71 -6.29 -11.10 0.97
C GLU A 71 -6.27 -11.54 -0.50
N TYR A 72 -5.52 -10.85 -1.36
CA TYR A 72 -5.44 -11.13 -2.79
C TYR A 72 -4.78 -12.48 -3.09
N PHE A 73 -3.63 -12.75 -2.48
CA PHE A 73 -2.86 -13.99 -2.71
C PHE A 73 -3.23 -15.13 -1.76
N GLY A 74 -4.05 -14.87 -0.73
CA GLY A 74 -4.54 -15.89 0.20
C GLY A 74 -3.48 -16.39 1.18
N PHE A 75 -2.54 -15.55 1.61
CA PHE A 75 -1.57 -15.89 2.66
C PHE A 75 -1.86 -15.16 3.97
N SER A 76 -1.39 -15.71 5.08
CA SER A 76 -1.60 -15.14 6.41
C SER A 76 -0.74 -13.90 6.67
N GLY A 77 -1.36 -12.83 7.16
CA GLY A 77 -0.68 -11.72 7.84
C GLY A 77 -1.16 -11.60 9.30
N GLY A 78 -1.42 -10.37 9.74
CA GLY A 78 -1.78 -10.07 11.13
C GLY A 78 -0.57 -9.74 12.00
N ASP A 79 -0.81 -9.60 13.31
CA ASP A 79 0.23 -9.24 14.28
C ASP A 79 1.20 -10.40 14.58
N TYR A 80 2.28 -10.10 15.28
CA TYR A 80 3.21 -11.09 15.82
C TYR A 80 2.46 -12.07 16.73
N LYS A 81 2.90 -13.33 16.69
CA LYS A 81 2.43 -14.34 17.66
C LYS A 81 3.21 -14.14 18.96
N ASP A 82 2.51 -14.27 20.07
CA ASP A 82 3.09 -14.30 21.42
C ASP A 82 4.18 -15.39 21.57
#